data_AF-A0A147JRX4-F1
#
_entry.id   AF-A0A147JRX4-F1
#
_cell.length_a   1.000
_cell.length_b   1.000
_cell.length_c   1.000
_cell.angle_alpha   90.00
_cell.angle_beta   90.00
_cell.angle_gamma   90.00
#
_symmetry.space_group_name_H-M   'P 1'
#
loop_
_entity.id
_entity.type
_entity.pdbx_description
1 polymer ?
#
loop_
_entity_poly.entity_id
_entity_poly.type
_entity_poly.pdbx_seq_one_letter_code
_entity_poly.pdbx_strand_id
1 'polypeptide(L)'
;MSIIGLVALTLLLGPFGSIPFAFAQGMSTFDTAIAVSIIHATLVPVWFGFFEFIGYSMRYKNRIISRVMGYAAAKSKRFRVDIDGYIRKFERRTGQFGFALGVVGFTFLVGVSWAALCAYILNIKKKTILASIAVGAVISSIFWTFVFAGIVGALPSPLVLYLILIAVTFAFLIYKKVRERKLLQKIFRPLLRSR
;
A
#
# COMPACT_ATOMS: atom_id res chain seq x y z
N MET A 1 9.81 -30.02 3.66
CA MET A 1 9.40 -28.64 3.38
C MET A 1 9.15 -27.89 4.68
N SER A 2 9.91 -26.83 4.97
CA SER A 2 9.66 -26.01 6.17
C SER A 2 8.58 -24.95 5.88
N ILE A 3 7.34 -25.23 6.28
CA ILE A 3 6.22 -24.28 6.19
C ILE A 3 6.56 -22.96 6.91
N ILE A 4 7.28 -23.05 8.04
CA ILE A 4 7.74 -21.89 8.80
C ILE A 4 8.66 -21.01 7.96
N GLY A 5 9.60 -21.61 7.22
CA GLY A 5 10.49 -20.89 6.31
C GLY A 5 9.73 -20.18 5.20
N LEU A 6 8.75 -20.85 4.60
CA LEU A 6 7.93 -20.26 3.55
C LEU A 6 7.11 -19.07 4.07
N VAL A 7 6.52 -19.20 5.27
CA VAL A 7 5.76 -18.12 5.92
C VAL A 7 6.67 -16.95 6.28
N ALA A 8 7.84 -17.21 6.86
CA ALA A 8 8.81 -16.18 7.24
C ALA A 8 9.31 -15.40 6.02
N LEU A 9 9.68 -16.09 4.94
CA LEU A 9 10.10 -15.44 3.70
C LEU A 9 8.96 -14.67 3.04
N THR A 10 7.73 -15.19 3.08
CA THR A 10 6.55 -14.46 2.59
C THR A 10 6.31 -13.17 3.39
N LEU A 11 6.50 -13.21 4.71
CA LEU A 11 6.35 -12.05 5.58
C LEU A 11 7.43 -10.99 5.34
N LEU A 12 8.69 -11.43 5.18
CA LEU A 12 9.86 -10.54 5.15
C LEU A 12 10.20 -10.05 3.74
N LEU A 13 10.08 -10.89 2.74
CA LEU A 13 10.53 -10.64 1.36
C LEU A 13 9.39 -10.75 0.34
N GLY A 14 8.19 -11.11 0.79
CA GLY A 14 7.05 -11.29 -0.09
C GLY A 14 7.26 -12.43 -1.09
N PRO A 15 6.63 -12.35 -2.27
CA PRO A 15 6.69 -13.38 -3.30
C PRO A 15 8.10 -13.56 -3.88
N PHE A 16 8.90 -12.49 -3.92
CA PHE A 16 10.25 -12.52 -4.44
C PHE A 16 11.17 -13.46 -3.63
N GLY A 17 10.97 -13.56 -2.32
CA GLY A 17 11.72 -14.50 -1.48
C GLY A 17 11.05 -15.86 -1.32
N SER A 18 9.72 -15.90 -1.21
CA SER A 18 8.99 -17.14 -0.90
C SER A 18 8.88 -18.10 -2.08
N ILE A 19 8.74 -17.59 -3.32
CA ILE A 19 8.55 -18.42 -4.52
C ILE A 19 9.83 -19.17 -4.91
N PRO A 20 11.01 -18.54 -4.99
CA PRO A 20 12.26 -19.27 -5.22
C PRO A 20 12.54 -20.31 -4.13
N PHE A 21 12.21 -20.01 -2.88
CA PHE A 21 12.34 -20.95 -1.78
C PHE A 21 11.42 -22.17 -1.95
N ALA A 22 10.16 -21.97 -2.34
CA ALA A 22 9.23 -23.06 -2.63
C ALA A 22 9.76 -23.97 -3.76
N PHE A 23 10.26 -23.37 -4.84
CA PHE A 23 10.88 -24.14 -5.93
C PHE A 23 12.16 -24.87 -5.49
N ALA A 24 13.01 -24.23 -4.69
CA ALA A 24 14.21 -24.87 -4.13
C ALA A 24 13.87 -26.05 -3.20
N GLN A 25 12.67 -26.05 -2.61
CA GLN A 25 12.13 -27.17 -1.81
C GLN A 25 11.43 -28.25 -2.66
N GLY A 26 11.45 -28.12 -3.99
CA GLY A 26 10.88 -29.10 -4.92
C GLY A 26 9.38 -28.96 -5.16
N MET A 27 8.76 -27.84 -4.79
CA MET A 27 7.33 -27.64 -5.05
C MET A 27 7.05 -27.43 -6.55
N SER A 28 5.90 -27.93 -7.01
CA SER A 28 5.43 -27.65 -8.37
C SER A 28 5.01 -26.18 -8.51
N THR A 29 4.88 -25.70 -9.75
CA THR A 29 4.37 -24.35 -10.06
C THR A 29 2.98 -24.12 -9.47
N PHE A 30 2.11 -25.12 -9.56
CA PHE A 30 0.75 -25.04 -9.05
C PHE A 30 0.72 -24.99 -7.53
N ASP A 31 1.46 -25.89 -6.85
CA ASP A 31 1.51 -25.92 -5.39
C ASP A 31 2.14 -24.65 -4.82
N THR A 32 3.17 -24.12 -5.50
CA THR A 32 3.83 -22.86 -5.12
C THR A 32 2.85 -21.69 -5.22
N ALA A 33 2.13 -21.57 -6.33
CA ALA A 33 1.13 -20.52 -6.52
C ALA A 33 0.06 -20.57 -5.43
N ILE A 34 -0.45 -21.77 -5.12
CA ILE A 34 -1.48 -21.97 -4.09
C ILE A 34 -0.94 -21.63 -2.71
N ALA A 35 0.18 -22.23 -2.31
CA ALA A 35 0.72 -22.06 -0.97
C ALA A 35 1.06 -20.58 -0.68
N VAL A 36 1.74 -19.91 -1.61
CA VAL A 36 2.10 -18.49 -1.46
C VAL A 36 0.86 -17.60 -1.46
N SER A 37 -0.15 -17.92 -2.28
CA SER A 37 -1.42 -17.18 -2.31
C SER A 37 -2.19 -17.34 -1.00
N ILE A 38 -2.28 -18.54 -0.44
CA ILE A 38 -2.96 -18.80 0.84
C ILE A 38 -2.26 -18.04 1.97
N ILE A 39 -0.92 -18.08 2.03
CA ILE A 39 -0.16 -17.35 3.04
C ILE A 39 -0.42 -15.84 2.89
N HIS A 40 -0.29 -15.29 1.69
CA HIS A 40 -0.57 -13.88 1.44
C HIS A 40 -2.01 -13.49 1.83
N ALA A 41 -2.99 -14.27 1.41
CA ALA A 41 -4.40 -14.04 1.72
C ALA A 41 -4.68 -14.07 3.22
N THR A 42 -4.02 -14.96 3.96
CA THR A 42 -4.13 -15.09 5.42
C THR A 42 -3.47 -13.92 6.15
N LEU A 43 -2.38 -13.36 5.61
CA LEU A 43 -1.72 -12.19 6.21
C LEU A 43 -2.59 -10.92 6.12
N VAL A 44 -3.47 -10.80 5.13
CA VAL A 44 -4.36 -9.63 4.97
C VAL A 44 -5.24 -9.38 6.21
N PRO A 45 -6.05 -10.35 6.71
CA PRO A 45 -6.86 -10.15 7.91
C PRO A 45 -6.01 -10.00 9.18
N VAL A 46 -4.82 -10.63 9.26
CA VAL A 46 -3.90 -10.46 10.41
C VAL A 46 -3.45 -9.01 10.53
N TRP A 47 -2.97 -8.41 9.44
CA TRP A 47 -2.58 -7.00 9.42
C TRP A 47 -3.76 -6.07 9.69
N PHE A 48 -4.96 -6.43 9.25
CA PHE A 48 -6.16 -5.67 9.54
C PHE A 48 -6.49 -5.65 11.04
N GLY A 49 -6.46 -6.81 11.70
CA GLY A 49 -6.64 -6.91 13.15
C GLY A 49 -5.59 -6.08 13.89
N PHE A 50 -4.33 -6.15 13.44
CA PHE A 50 -3.26 -5.32 13.99
C PHE A 50 -3.53 -3.80 13.81
N PHE A 51 -4.03 -3.37 12.66
CA PHE A 51 -4.38 -1.96 12.43
C PHE A 51 -5.53 -1.45 13.30
N GLU A 52 -6.51 -2.30 13.58
CA GLU A 52 -7.57 -1.97 14.53
C GLU A 52 -7.02 -1.85 15.94
N PHE A 53 -6.19 -2.80 16.36
CA PHE A 53 -5.57 -2.82 17.68
C PHE A 53 -4.77 -1.55 17.97
N ILE A 54 -4.01 -1.04 17.00
CA ILE A 54 -3.22 0.20 17.15
C ILE A 54 -4.02 1.50 16.94
N GLY A 55 -5.35 1.43 16.85
CA GLY A 55 -6.21 2.61 16.74
C GLY A 55 -6.04 3.39 15.43
N TYR A 56 -5.72 2.71 14.33
CA TYR A 56 -5.38 3.36 13.05
C TYR A 56 -6.45 4.32 12.53
N SER A 57 -7.74 3.96 12.68
CA SER A 57 -8.87 4.81 12.27
C SER A 57 -8.87 6.15 12.99
N MET A 58 -8.61 6.15 14.30
CA MET A 58 -8.51 7.36 15.12
C MET A 58 -7.27 8.17 14.76
N ARG A 59 -6.12 7.52 14.51
CA ARG A 59 -4.90 8.20 14.09
C ARG A 59 -5.04 8.87 12.72
N TYR A 60 -5.71 8.22 11.77
CA TYR A 60 -5.99 8.78 10.44
C TYR A 60 -6.84 10.05 10.56
N LYS A 61 -7.95 9.96 11.30
CA LYS A 61 -8.85 11.09 11.56
C LYS A 61 -8.11 12.25 12.26
N ASN A 62 -7.34 11.94 13.31
CA ASN A 62 -6.58 12.94 14.06
C ASN A 62 -5.48 13.60 13.23
N ARG A 63 -4.80 12.89 12.31
CA ARG A 63 -3.79 13.52 11.43
C ARG A 63 -4.42 14.43 10.37
N ILE A 64 -5.55 14.04 9.79
CA ILE A 64 -6.25 14.92 8.85
C ILE A 64 -6.72 16.18 9.59
N ILE A 65 -7.37 16.00 10.73
CA ILE A 65 -7.81 17.12 11.56
C ILE A 65 -6.63 17.97 11.99
N SER A 66 -5.50 17.41 12.43
CA SER A 66 -4.33 18.19 12.85
C SER A 66 -3.61 18.88 11.68
N ARG A 67 -3.63 18.33 10.46
CA ARG A 67 -3.13 19.05 9.28
C ARG A 67 -4.06 20.18 8.89
N VAL A 68 -5.36 19.93 8.85
CA VAL A 68 -6.36 20.96 8.54
C VAL A 68 -6.35 22.05 9.60
N MET A 69 -6.30 21.69 10.89
CA MET A 69 -6.13 22.62 12.01
C MET A 69 -4.72 23.23 12.06
N GLY A 70 -3.65 22.54 11.68
CA GLY A 70 -2.33 23.18 11.60
C GLY A 70 -2.29 24.31 10.57
N TYR A 71 -3.10 24.21 9.51
CA TYR A 71 -3.29 25.27 8.52
C TYR A 71 -4.41 26.28 8.87
N ALA A 72 -5.39 25.90 9.70
CA ALA A 72 -6.58 26.72 10.01
C ALA A 72 -6.67 27.26 11.45
N ALA A 73 -6.04 26.60 12.42
CA ALA A 73 -6.13 26.88 13.87
C ALA A 73 -5.36 28.13 14.29
N ALA A 74 -4.76 28.86 13.35
CA ALA A 74 -4.39 30.24 13.63
C ALA A 74 -5.62 31.16 13.79
N LYS A 75 -6.82 30.84 13.27
CA LYS A 75 -7.95 31.81 13.33
C LYS A 75 -9.36 31.21 13.14
N SER A 76 -10.11 31.15 14.25
CA SER A 76 -11.59 31.20 14.37
C SER A 76 -12.40 29.91 14.61
N LYS A 77 -13.34 30.01 15.56
CA LYS A 77 -14.36 29.00 15.93
C LYS A 77 -15.31 28.61 14.78
N ARG A 78 -15.43 29.41 13.71
CA ARG A 78 -16.25 29.08 12.52
C ARG A 78 -15.70 27.92 11.71
N PHE A 79 -14.40 27.63 11.80
CA PHE A 79 -13.75 26.59 11.00
C PHE A 79 -14.24 25.17 11.34
N ARG A 80 -14.63 24.89 12.59
CA ARG A 80 -15.06 23.54 13.00
C ARG A 80 -16.33 23.06 12.30
N VAL A 81 -17.21 23.96 11.87
CA VAL A 81 -18.52 23.60 11.27
C VAL A 81 -18.38 23.21 9.79
N ASP A 82 -17.33 23.68 9.10
CA ASP A 82 -17.13 23.43 7.66
C ASP A 82 -15.98 22.46 7.32
N ILE A 83 -15.19 22.04 8.33
CA ILE A 83 -14.02 21.16 8.16
C ILE A 83 -14.39 19.84 7.46
N ASP A 84 -15.52 19.23 7.79
CA ASP A 84 -15.93 17.96 7.17
C ASP A 84 -16.22 18.12 5.67
N GLY A 85 -16.72 19.28 5.24
CA GLY A 85 -16.93 19.63 3.84
C GLY A 85 -15.61 19.78 3.08
N TYR A 86 -14.63 20.48 3.67
CA TYR A 86 -13.30 20.63 3.08
C TYR A 86 -12.51 19.32 3.05
N ILE A 87 -12.63 18.49 4.09
CA ILE A 87 -12.05 17.14 4.13
C ILE A 87 -12.66 16.30 3.00
N ARG A 88 -13.99 16.25 2.87
CA ARG A 88 -14.65 15.52 1.76
C ARG A 88 -14.22 16.04 0.39
N LYS A 89 -14.09 17.35 0.21
CA LYS A 89 -13.67 17.97 -1.06
C LYS A 89 -12.21 17.67 -1.38
N PHE A 90 -11.32 17.69 -0.38
CA PHE A 90 -9.94 17.27 -0.50
C PHE A 90 -9.85 15.78 -0.84
N GLU A 91 -10.55 14.91 -0.10
CA GLU A 91 -10.57 13.47 -0.36
C GLU A 91 -11.07 13.13 -1.77
N ARG A 92 -12.11 13.84 -2.26
CA ARG A 92 -12.59 13.72 -3.64
C ARG A 92 -11.54 14.15 -4.67
N ARG A 93 -10.80 15.24 -4.42
CA ARG A 93 -9.82 15.80 -5.40
C ARG A 93 -8.46 15.12 -5.39
N THR A 94 -7.99 14.64 -4.24
CA THR A 94 -6.70 13.96 -4.12
C THR A 94 -6.77 12.57 -4.75
N GLY A 95 -7.94 11.93 -4.70
CA GLY A 95 -8.21 10.63 -5.30
C GLY A 95 -7.46 9.50 -4.59
N GLN A 96 -8.20 8.67 -3.86
CA GLN A 96 -7.62 7.49 -3.18
C GLN A 96 -7.01 6.48 -4.17
N PHE A 97 -7.43 6.52 -5.43
CA PHE A 97 -6.97 5.61 -6.48
C PHE A 97 -5.45 5.60 -6.68
N GLY A 98 -4.79 6.77 -6.60
CA GLY A 98 -3.33 6.84 -6.76
C GLY A 98 -2.59 6.16 -5.60
N PHE A 99 -3.07 6.35 -4.38
CA PHE A 99 -2.52 5.66 -3.21
C PHE A 99 -2.86 4.16 -3.23
N ALA A 100 -4.06 3.81 -3.69
CA ALA A 100 -4.49 2.43 -3.89
C ALA A 100 -3.55 1.68 -4.84
N LEU A 101 -3.29 2.24 -6.03
CA LEU A 101 -2.36 1.66 -7.00
C LEU A 101 -0.94 1.53 -6.45
N GLY A 102 -0.47 2.54 -5.71
CA GLY A 102 0.83 2.48 -5.07
C GLY A 102 0.94 1.36 -4.03
N VAL A 103 -0.11 1.12 -3.24
CA VAL A 103 -0.19 -0.01 -2.29
C VAL A 103 -0.28 -1.35 -3.02
N VAL A 104 -1.03 -1.43 -4.12
CA VAL A 104 -1.05 -2.63 -4.98
C VAL A 104 0.36 -2.93 -5.47
N GLY A 105 1.08 -1.95 -6.04
CA GLY A 105 2.45 -2.11 -6.52
C GLY A 105 3.41 -2.52 -5.40
N PHE A 106 3.29 -1.91 -4.22
CA PHE A 106 4.10 -2.28 -3.06
C PHE A 106 3.84 -3.71 -2.59
N THR A 107 2.56 -4.10 -2.51
CA THR A 107 2.18 -5.48 -2.15
C THR A 107 2.69 -6.45 -3.20
N PHE A 108 2.63 -6.03 -4.46
CA PHE A 108 3.04 -6.84 -5.59
C PHE A 108 4.52 -7.15 -5.62
N LEU A 109 5.35 -6.25 -5.11
CA LEU A 109 6.81 -6.42 -5.12
C LEU A 109 7.30 -6.97 -3.80
N VAL A 110 6.94 -6.30 -2.70
CA VAL A 110 7.58 -6.50 -1.39
C VAL A 110 6.69 -7.32 -0.45
N GLY A 111 5.45 -7.64 -0.86
CA GLY A 111 4.51 -8.42 -0.08
C GLY A 111 3.62 -7.60 0.87
N VAL A 112 2.70 -8.31 1.52
CA VAL A 112 1.61 -7.76 2.35
C VAL A 112 2.13 -6.89 3.49
N SER A 113 3.15 -7.35 4.21
CA SER A 113 3.67 -6.71 5.42
C SER A 113 4.22 -5.31 5.15
N TRP A 114 5.06 -5.19 4.12
CA TRP A 114 5.67 -3.93 3.75
C TRP A 114 4.66 -2.97 3.12
N ALA A 115 3.69 -3.49 2.37
CA ALA A 115 2.59 -2.68 1.86
C ALA A 115 1.71 -2.14 2.99
N ALA A 116 1.41 -2.96 3.99
CA ALA A 116 0.71 -2.56 5.21
C ALA A 116 1.47 -1.45 5.95
N LEU A 117 2.77 -1.64 6.21
CA LEU A 117 3.62 -0.62 6.84
C LEU A 117 3.69 0.68 6.04
N CYS A 118 3.89 0.59 4.72
CA CYS A 118 3.93 1.75 3.83
C CYS A 118 2.60 2.51 3.86
N ALA A 119 1.49 1.79 3.79
CA ALA A 119 0.16 2.38 3.84
C ALA A 119 -0.14 3.04 5.18
N TYR A 120 0.35 2.46 6.28
CA TYR A 120 0.30 3.06 7.61
C TYR A 120 1.09 4.37 7.69
N ILE A 121 2.34 4.40 7.20
CA ILE A 121 3.18 5.60 7.17
C ILE A 121 2.52 6.70 6.32
N LEU A 122 1.94 6.32 5.18
CA LEU A 122 1.25 7.21 4.25
C LEU A 122 -0.16 7.62 4.72
N ASN A 123 -0.67 7.03 5.81
CA ASN A 123 -2.02 7.29 6.31
C ASN A 123 -3.07 7.10 5.21
N ILE A 124 -3.11 5.96 4.54
CA ILE A 124 -4.12 5.67 3.51
C ILE A 124 -5.43 5.21 4.18
N LYS A 125 -6.59 5.44 3.56
CA LYS A 125 -7.87 4.97 4.11
C LYS A 125 -7.87 3.46 4.27
N LYS A 126 -8.27 2.97 5.44
CA LYS A 126 -8.33 1.55 5.78
C LYS A 126 -9.02 0.67 4.72
N LYS A 127 -10.19 1.08 4.21
CA LYS A 127 -10.90 0.35 3.14
C LYS A 127 -10.06 0.23 1.85
N THR A 128 -9.33 1.29 1.52
CA THR A 128 -8.44 1.32 0.36
C THR A 128 -7.23 0.43 0.57
N ILE A 129 -6.62 0.46 1.78
CA ILE A 129 -5.50 -0.43 2.13
C ILE A 129 -5.91 -1.88 1.93
N LEU A 130 -7.04 -2.28 2.50
CA LEU A 130 -7.56 -3.65 2.39
C LEU A 130 -7.71 -4.11 0.94
N ALA A 131 -8.47 -3.36 0.14
CA ALA A 131 -8.74 -3.73 -1.24
C ALA A 131 -7.44 -3.79 -2.05
N SER A 132 -6.54 -2.82 -1.86
CA SER A 132 -5.27 -2.77 -2.58
C SER A 132 -4.30 -3.90 -2.20
N ILE A 133 -4.22 -4.24 -0.91
CA ILE A 133 -3.37 -5.35 -0.45
C ILE A 133 -3.93 -6.67 -0.95
N ALA A 134 -5.24 -6.91 -0.85
CA ALA A 134 -5.85 -8.14 -1.33
C ALA A 134 -5.64 -8.36 -2.83
N VAL A 135 -5.91 -7.32 -3.64
CA VAL A 135 -5.68 -7.36 -5.09
C VAL A 135 -4.19 -7.55 -5.41
N GLY A 136 -3.31 -6.80 -4.75
CA GLY A 136 -1.87 -6.90 -4.95
C GLY A 136 -1.33 -8.29 -4.62
N ALA A 137 -1.76 -8.88 -3.50
CA ALA A 137 -1.36 -10.21 -3.06
C ALA A 137 -1.69 -11.31 -4.09
N VAL A 138 -2.91 -11.30 -4.62
CA VAL A 138 -3.37 -12.31 -5.59
C VAL A 138 -2.61 -12.16 -6.92
N ILE A 139 -2.58 -10.95 -7.48
CA ILE A 139 -1.92 -10.70 -8.77
C ILE A 139 -0.43 -11.03 -8.68
N SER A 140 0.20 -10.69 -7.55
CA SER A 140 1.61 -10.92 -7.30
C SER A 140 1.97 -12.39 -7.20
N SER A 141 1.20 -13.16 -6.42
CA SER A 141 1.45 -14.59 -6.23
C SER A 141 1.39 -15.33 -7.56
N ILE A 142 0.40 -15.00 -8.40
CA ILE A 142 0.25 -15.59 -9.74
C ILE A 142 1.40 -15.16 -10.65
N PHE A 143 1.62 -13.86 -10.79
CA PHE A 143 2.61 -13.30 -11.71
C PHE A 143 4.03 -13.79 -11.40
N TRP A 144 4.48 -13.66 -10.16
CA TRP A 144 5.84 -14.04 -9.80
C TRP A 144 6.05 -15.54 -9.90
N THR A 145 5.03 -16.36 -9.66
CA THR A 145 5.16 -17.81 -9.82
C THR A 145 5.42 -18.15 -11.29
N PHE A 146 4.72 -17.51 -12.23
CA PHE A 146 4.97 -17.69 -13.66
C PHE A 146 6.33 -17.16 -14.11
N VAL A 147 6.77 -16.02 -13.56
CA VAL A 147 8.08 -15.43 -13.86
C VAL A 147 9.21 -16.34 -13.39
N PHE A 148 9.16 -16.82 -12.15
CA PHE A 148 10.18 -17.70 -11.60
C PHE A 148 10.14 -19.12 -12.19
N ALA A 149 8.98 -19.58 -12.64
CA ALA A 149 8.86 -20.83 -13.39
C ALA A 149 9.43 -20.73 -14.83
N GLY A 150 9.85 -19.55 -15.28
CA GLY A 150 10.38 -19.35 -16.63
C GLY A 150 9.34 -19.46 -17.75
N ILE A 151 8.04 -19.44 -17.41
CA ILE A 151 6.94 -19.61 -18.38
C ILE A 151 6.82 -18.37 -19.28
N VAL A 152 7.20 -17.20 -18.78
CA VAL A 152 7.13 -15.94 -19.54
C VAL A 152 8.49 -15.64 -20.18
N GLY A 153 8.78 -16.31 -21.30
CA GLY A 153 10.11 -16.31 -21.93
C GLY A 153 10.62 -14.98 -22.50
N ALA A 154 9.78 -13.94 -22.59
CA ALA A 154 10.17 -12.62 -23.12
C ALA A 154 10.52 -11.59 -22.03
N LEU A 155 10.49 -12.00 -20.75
CA LEU A 155 10.74 -11.08 -19.64
C LEU A 155 12.23 -11.05 -19.25
N PRO A 156 12.74 -9.87 -18.81
CA PRO A 156 14.05 -9.79 -18.15
C PRO A 156 14.14 -10.73 -16.96
N SER A 157 15.36 -10.98 -16.47
CA SER A 157 15.55 -11.81 -15.28
C SER A 157 14.69 -11.30 -14.11
N PRO A 158 14.16 -12.19 -13.24
CA PRO A 158 13.26 -11.81 -12.16
C PRO A 158 13.79 -10.66 -11.29
N LEU A 159 15.10 -10.65 -11.05
CA LEU A 159 15.79 -9.58 -10.31
C LEU A 159 15.74 -8.24 -11.05
N VAL A 160 16.01 -8.20 -12.35
CA VAL A 160 15.97 -6.97 -13.16
C VAL A 160 14.55 -6.43 -13.19
N LEU A 161 13.56 -7.28 -13.41
CA LEU A 161 12.14 -6.91 -13.33
C LEU A 161 11.78 -6.33 -11.96
N TYR A 162 12.20 -6.99 -10.89
CA TYR A 162 11.95 -6.51 -9.52
C TYR A 162 12.53 -5.11 -9.30
N LEU A 163 13.77 -4.87 -9.72
CA LEU A 163 14.46 -3.58 -9.60
C LEU A 163 13.80 -2.46 -10.43
N ILE A 164 13.32 -2.76 -11.64
CA ILE A 164 12.61 -1.78 -12.46
C ILE A 164 11.27 -1.44 -11.80
N LEU A 165 10.50 -2.45 -11.42
CA LEU A 165 9.16 -2.24 -10.87
C LEU A 165 9.21 -1.53 -9.50
N ILE A 166 10.22 -1.80 -8.68
CA ILE A 166 10.37 -1.11 -7.39
C ILE A 166 10.69 0.37 -7.61
N ALA A 167 11.61 0.69 -8.53
CA ALA A 167 11.92 2.07 -8.88
C ALA A 167 10.69 2.82 -9.39
N VAL A 168 9.91 2.22 -10.29
CA VAL A 168 8.66 2.79 -10.81
C VAL A 168 7.63 3.01 -9.70
N THR A 169 7.47 2.02 -8.81
CA THR A 169 6.50 2.09 -7.70
C THR A 169 6.86 3.21 -6.72
N PHE A 170 8.14 3.33 -6.34
CA PHE A 170 8.61 4.41 -5.47
C PHE A 170 8.47 5.77 -6.14
N ALA A 171 8.89 5.91 -7.41
CA ALA A 171 8.75 7.16 -8.15
C ALA A 171 7.29 7.62 -8.21
N PHE A 172 6.36 6.68 -8.48
CA PHE A 172 4.93 6.96 -8.50
C PHE A 172 4.38 7.41 -7.14
N LEU A 173 4.76 6.72 -6.06
CA LEU A 173 4.33 7.08 -4.70
C LEU A 173 4.88 8.44 -4.25
N ILE A 174 6.15 8.72 -4.53
CA ILE A 174 6.77 10.02 -4.24
C ILE A 174 6.05 11.12 -5.01
N TYR A 175 5.83 10.93 -6.32
CA TYR A 175 5.09 11.87 -7.16
C TYR A 175 3.69 12.16 -6.60
N LYS A 176 2.95 11.12 -6.20
CA LYS A 176 1.61 11.28 -5.60
C LYS A 176 1.66 12.04 -4.28
N LYS A 177 2.63 11.77 -3.41
CA LYS A 177 2.81 12.46 -2.14
C LYS A 177 3.15 13.95 -2.32
N VAL A 178 3.98 14.27 -3.32
CA VAL A 178 4.27 15.66 -3.69
C VAL A 178 3.02 16.36 -4.24
N ARG A 179 2.23 15.69 -5.09
CA ARG A 179 0.97 16.21 -5.62
C ARG A 179 -0.06 16.47 -4.52
N GLU A 180 -0.18 15.57 -3.54
CA GLU A 180 -1.05 15.73 -2.37
C GLU A 180 -0.70 17.02 -1.61
N ARG A 181 0.59 17.25 -1.31
CA ARG A 181 1.05 18.48 -0.65
C ARG A 181 0.71 19.74 -1.46
N LYS A 182 0.93 19.72 -2.77
CA LYS A 182 0.59 20.84 -3.66
C LYS A 182 -0.92 21.11 -3.70
N LEU A 183 -1.75 20.06 -3.68
CA LEU A 183 -3.22 20.18 -3.66
C LEU A 183 -3.74 20.75 -2.33
N LEU A 184 -3.19 20.29 -1.21
CA LEU A 184 -3.47 20.88 0.11
C LEU A 184 -3.20 22.37 0.08
N GLN A 185 -1.99 22.77 -0.35
CA GLN A 185 -1.65 24.19 -0.47
C GLN A 185 -2.65 24.93 -1.38
N LYS A 186 -3.00 24.40 -2.56
CA LYS A 186 -3.95 25.07 -3.47
C LYS A 186 -5.36 25.26 -2.89
N ILE A 187 -5.87 24.29 -2.13
CA ILE A 187 -7.23 24.37 -1.56
C ILE A 187 -7.28 25.30 -0.35
N PHE A 188 -6.22 25.32 0.47
CA PHE A 188 -6.17 26.12 1.69
C PHE A 188 -5.54 27.51 1.49
N ARG A 189 -4.80 27.76 0.40
CA ARG A 189 -4.21 29.08 0.09
C ARG A 189 -5.23 30.21 -0.14
N PRO A 190 -6.39 30.00 -0.80
CA PRO A 190 -7.43 31.02 -0.90
C PRO A 190 -8.04 31.38 0.46
N LEU A 191 -8.21 30.40 1.34
CA LEU A 191 -8.69 30.62 2.72
C LEU A 191 -7.68 31.43 3.57
N LEU A 192 -6.39 31.36 3.24
CA LEU A 192 -5.35 32.18 3.86
C LEU A 192 -5.25 33.59 3.25
N ARG A 193 -5.76 33.78 2.02
CA ARG A 193 -5.69 35.04 1.26
C ARG A 193 -6.98 35.85 1.23
N SER A 194 -8.13 35.32 1.64
CA SER A 194 -9.37 36.09 1.81
C SER A 194 -9.29 36.97 3.07
N ARG A 195 -8.33 37.89 3.05
CA ARG A 195 -8.33 39.13 3.80
C ARG A 195 -8.46 40.25 2.79
#